data_AF-A0A9D7VN76-F1
#
_entry.id   AF-A0A9D7VN76-F1
#
_cell.length_a   1.000
_cell.length_b   1.000
_cell.length_c   1.000
_cell.angle_alpha   90.00
_cell.angle_beta   90.00
_cell.angle_gamma   90.00
#
_symmetry.space_group_name_H-M   'P 1'
#
loop_
_entity.id
_entity.type
_entity.pdbx_description
1 polymer ?
#
loop_
_entity_poly.entity_id
_entity_poly.type
_entity_poly.pdbx_seq_one_letter_code
_entity_poly.pdbx_strand_id
1 'polypeptide(L)'
;MCDLITEHGATIDKIIGDAVVCFFGAPDNDPDQADHALALALALDAFAETHRARLLEEKGIALGVTRIGVHRGEAVIGNFGGRRFFDYTGVGDTVNTAARLEGANKYLGTRILVSETVARDGAAACVLRPAATLVLKGRASALACFEPRPAEDAQAEWLAAYAAAFARLDAHSEEAQAAFEAVLALKPDDPLANLHLERLRRGEKARHSPLAGNRQSGPDKRRRWT
;
A
#
# COMPACT_ATOMS: atom_id res chain seq x y z
N MET A 1 -9.28 7.21 14.11
CA MET A 1 -8.24 7.23 13.04
C MET A 1 -7.13 8.19 13.41
N CYS A 2 -7.39 9.49 13.54
CA CYS A 2 -6.37 10.46 13.96
C CYS A 2 -5.72 10.09 15.31
N ASP A 3 -6.53 9.65 16.29
CA ASP A 3 -6.01 9.22 17.59
C ASP A 3 -5.01 8.06 17.45
N LEU A 4 -5.35 7.01 16.69
CA LEU A 4 -4.43 5.90 16.36
C LEU A 4 -3.12 6.39 15.72
N ILE A 5 -3.20 7.36 14.80
CA ILE A 5 -2.00 7.91 14.16
C ILE A 5 -1.08 8.55 15.20
N THR A 6 -1.63 9.38 16.09
CA THR A 6 -0.85 10.05 17.14
C THR A 6 -0.37 9.10 18.23
N GLU A 7 -1.17 8.08 18.61
CA GLU A 7 -0.82 7.06 19.61
C GLU A 7 0.35 6.19 19.15
N HIS A 8 0.46 5.96 17.84
CA HIS A 8 1.60 5.27 17.24
C HIS A 8 2.82 6.18 17.01
N GLY A 9 2.75 7.47 17.36
CA GLY A 9 3.89 8.39 17.27
C GLY A 9 4.06 9.09 15.91
N ALA A 10 3.08 8.97 15.00
CA ALA A 10 3.12 9.68 13.73
C ALA A 10 2.61 11.12 13.86
N THR A 11 3.23 12.02 13.09
CA THR A 11 2.77 13.39 12.91
C THR A 11 1.77 13.44 11.75
N ILE A 12 0.56 13.94 12.02
CA ILE A 12 -0.44 14.20 10.98
C ILE A 12 -0.01 15.44 10.19
N ASP A 13 0.19 15.29 8.88
CA ASP A 13 0.51 16.37 7.96
C ASP A 13 -0.77 17.13 7.56
N LYS A 14 -1.69 16.42 6.90
CA LYS A 14 -2.93 17.00 6.40
C LYS A 14 -4.00 15.95 6.12
N ILE A 15 -5.24 16.42 6.02
CA ILE A 15 -6.41 15.65 5.59
C ILE A 15 -6.87 16.23 4.25
N ILE A 16 -7.00 15.38 3.22
CA ILE A 16 -7.38 15.79 1.86
C ILE A 16 -8.59 14.95 1.43
N GLY A 17 -9.78 15.52 1.52
CA GLY A 17 -11.01 14.77 1.24
C GLY A 17 -11.17 13.62 2.24
N ASP A 18 -11.08 12.39 1.75
CA ASP A 18 -11.13 11.15 2.51
C ASP A 18 -9.75 10.57 2.85
N ALA A 19 -8.66 11.20 2.41
CA ALA A 19 -7.30 10.75 2.67
C ALA A 19 -6.68 11.47 3.88
N VAL A 20 -5.90 10.73 4.67
CA VAL A 20 -5.04 11.28 5.72
C VAL A 20 -3.59 11.05 5.33
N VAL A 21 -2.78 12.09 5.44
CA VAL A 21 -1.33 12.03 5.25
C VAL A 21 -0.66 12.23 6.59
N CYS A 22 0.25 11.32 6.94
CA CYS A 22 1.06 11.40 8.15
C CYS A 22 2.47 10.90 7.86
N PHE A 23 3.41 11.24 8.72
CA PHE A 23 4.81 10.82 8.61
C PHE A 23 5.41 10.54 9.98
N PHE A 24 6.50 9.78 9.97
CA PHE A 24 7.35 9.50 11.11
C PHE A 24 8.71 10.18 10.93
N GLY A 25 9.48 10.29 12.01
CA GLY A 25 10.83 10.87 11.99
C GLY A 25 10.88 12.40 11.90
N ALA A 26 9.76 13.07 12.11
CA ALA A 26 9.69 14.52 12.35
C ALA A 26 8.43 14.87 13.15
N PRO A 27 8.46 15.93 13.99
CA PRO A 27 9.64 16.78 14.27
C PRO A 27 10.72 16.06 15.09
N ASP A 28 10.33 15.01 15.82
CA ASP A 28 11.24 14.19 16.59
C ASP A 28 11.81 13.05 15.74
N ASN A 29 13.08 12.72 15.99
CA ASN A 29 13.73 11.59 15.32
C ASN A 29 13.13 10.26 15.82
N ASP A 30 12.88 9.35 14.88
CA ASP A 30 12.34 8.02 15.17
C ASP A 30 13.20 6.96 14.46
N PRO A 31 14.14 6.31 15.19
CA PRO A 31 14.97 5.25 14.65
C PRO A 31 14.17 4.04 14.17
N ASP A 32 13.04 3.75 14.82
CA ASP A 32 12.20 2.57 14.61
C ASP A 32 10.97 2.88 13.74
N GLN A 33 10.99 4.03 13.05
CA GLN A 33 9.89 4.54 12.21
C GLN A 33 9.32 3.54 11.21
N ALA A 34 10.11 2.59 10.72
CA ALA A 34 9.63 1.57 9.79
C ALA A 34 8.71 0.57 10.50
N ASP A 35 9.07 0.10 11.70
CA ASP A 35 8.25 -0.78 12.50
C ASP A 35 7.00 -0.07 13.03
N HIS A 36 7.14 1.19 13.48
CA HIS A 36 5.99 1.99 13.89
C HIS A 36 5.00 2.23 12.74
N ALA A 37 5.50 2.52 11.52
CA ALA A 37 4.65 2.70 10.35
C ALA A 37 3.94 1.41 9.94
N LEU A 38 4.59 0.25 10.04
CA LEU A 38 3.97 -1.06 9.79
C LEU A 38 2.89 -1.37 10.82
N ALA A 39 3.17 -1.15 12.11
CA ALA A 39 2.21 -1.35 13.19
C ALA A 39 0.99 -0.43 13.03
N LEU A 40 1.21 0.85 12.70
CA LEU A 40 0.13 1.79 12.44
C LEU A 40 -0.71 1.38 11.22
N ALA A 41 -0.07 0.95 10.12
CA ALA A 41 -0.79 0.52 8.93
C ALA A 41 -1.73 -0.67 9.21
N LEU A 42 -1.26 -1.66 9.97
CA LEU A 42 -2.09 -2.80 10.39
C LEU A 42 -3.22 -2.38 11.34
N ALA A 43 -2.94 -1.49 12.30
CA ALA A 43 -3.95 -0.98 13.24
C ALA A 43 -5.05 -0.18 12.52
N LEU A 44 -4.65 0.68 11.57
CA LEU A 44 -5.58 1.46 10.75
C LEU A 44 -6.46 0.58 9.88
N ASP A 45 -5.90 -0.46 9.28
CA ASP A 45 -6.63 -1.44 8.48
C ASP A 45 -7.65 -2.22 9.30
N ALA A 46 -7.26 -2.73 10.47
CA ALA A 46 -8.16 -3.42 11.39
C ALA A 46 -9.29 -2.50 11.89
N PHE A 47 -8.96 -1.25 12.24
CA PHE A 47 -9.94 -0.24 12.62
C PHE A 47 -10.93 0.05 11.49
N ALA A 48 -10.44 0.22 10.25
CA ALA A 48 -11.25 0.55 9.09
C ALA A 48 -12.25 -0.55 8.74
N GLU A 49 -11.86 -1.83 8.77
CA GLU A 49 -12.81 -2.93 8.52
C GLU A 49 -13.83 -3.07 9.63
N THR A 50 -13.39 -2.96 10.89
CA THR A 50 -14.32 -3.02 12.03
C THR A 50 -15.36 -1.91 11.90
N HIS A 51 -14.93 -0.70 11.55
CA HIS A 51 -15.82 0.43 11.34
C HIS A 51 -16.76 0.21 10.14
N ARG A 52 -16.24 -0.30 9.02
CA ARG A 52 -17.01 -0.60 7.80
C ARG A 52 -18.07 -1.67 8.06
N ALA A 53 -17.72 -2.76 8.75
CA ALA A 53 -18.65 -3.81 9.13
C ALA A 53 -19.77 -3.28 10.04
N ARG A 54 -19.40 -2.52 11.08
CA ARG A 54 -20.36 -1.91 11.99
C ARG A 54 -21.34 -0.96 11.28
N LEU A 55 -20.85 -0.11 10.37
CA LEU A 55 -21.72 0.80 9.61
C LEU A 55 -22.69 0.06 8.68
N LEU A 56 -22.25 -1.06 8.10
CA LEU A 56 -23.11 -1.90 7.28
C LEU A 56 -24.21 -2.54 8.14
N GLU A 57 -23.85 -3.09 9.29
CA GLU A 57 -24.80 -3.76 10.20
C GLU A 57 -25.80 -2.78 10.83
N GLU A 58 -25.31 -1.69 11.42
CA GLU A 58 -26.15 -0.76 12.19
C GLU A 58 -26.96 0.20 11.31
N LYS A 59 -26.43 0.56 10.13
CA LYS A 59 -26.96 1.65 9.31
C LYS A 59 -27.23 1.26 7.85
N GLY A 60 -26.88 0.04 7.43
CA GLY A 60 -26.99 -0.38 6.03
C GLY A 60 -26.03 0.37 5.10
N ILE A 61 -25.00 1.05 5.63
CA ILE A 61 -24.08 1.87 4.84
C ILE A 61 -22.88 1.01 4.43
N ALA A 62 -22.80 0.68 3.14
CA ALA A 62 -21.65 0.00 2.56
C ALA A 62 -20.49 0.98 2.30
N LEU A 63 -19.71 1.28 3.33
CA LEU A 63 -18.53 2.14 3.21
C LEU A 63 -17.47 1.51 2.30
N GLY A 64 -16.72 2.32 1.54
CA GLY A 64 -15.60 1.83 0.73
C GLY A 64 -14.46 1.23 1.56
N VAL A 65 -13.56 0.52 0.88
CA VAL A 65 -12.34 -0.05 1.48
C VAL A 65 -11.28 1.05 1.63
N THR A 66 -10.76 1.22 2.84
CA THR A 66 -9.61 2.09 3.12
C THR A 66 -8.34 1.42 2.59
N ARG A 67 -7.51 2.19 1.88
CA ARG A 67 -6.21 1.73 1.36
C ARG A 67 -5.09 2.53 2.00
N ILE A 68 -3.96 1.86 2.22
CA ILE A 68 -2.83 2.41 2.95
C ILE A 68 -1.56 2.15 2.12
N GLY A 69 -0.83 3.21 1.83
CA GLY A 69 0.47 3.16 1.15
C GLY A 69 1.57 3.68 2.06
N VAL A 70 2.62 2.90 2.26
CA VAL A 70 3.73 3.26 3.15
C VAL A 70 5.05 3.22 2.39
N HIS A 71 5.82 4.30 2.48
CA HIS A 71 7.14 4.40 1.86
C HIS A 71 8.12 5.10 2.77
N ARG A 72 9.37 4.60 2.78
CA ARG A 72 10.50 5.23 3.45
C ARG A 72 11.46 5.79 2.42
N GLY A 73 11.84 7.05 2.57
CA GLY A 73 12.79 7.76 1.73
C GLY A 73 13.05 9.17 2.25
N GLU A 74 13.95 9.90 1.60
CA GLU A 74 14.26 11.28 1.97
C GLU A 74 13.11 12.22 1.60
N ALA A 75 12.78 13.16 2.48
CA ALA A 75 11.82 14.23 2.25
C ALA A 75 12.27 15.48 2.99
N VAL A 76 11.91 16.66 2.47
CA VAL A 76 12.12 17.92 3.18
C VAL A 76 10.87 18.20 4.00
N ILE A 77 11.01 18.28 5.32
CA ILE A 77 9.91 18.57 6.24
C ILE A 77 10.13 19.96 6.83
N GLY A 78 9.08 20.78 6.84
CA GLY A 78 9.16 22.13 7.39
C GLY A 78 7.91 22.95 7.13
N ASN A 79 7.96 24.22 7.52
CA ASN A 79 6.90 25.18 7.23
C ASN A 79 7.03 25.66 5.78
N PHE A 80 6.11 25.23 4.92
CA PHE A 80 6.05 25.63 3.52
C PHE A 80 4.90 26.60 3.30
N GLY A 81 5.20 27.77 2.73
CA GLY A 81 4.19 28.77 2.39
C GLY A 81 4.70 30.21 2.45
N GLY A 82 3.76 31.15 2.38
CA GLY A 82 4.03 32.58 2.48
C GLY A 82 3.69 33.14 3.86
N ARG A 83 3.89 34.45 4.06
CA ARG A 83 3.66 35.12 5.36
C ARG A 83 2.24 34.97 5.93
N ARG A 84 1.24 34.69 5.09
CA ARG A 84 -0.18 34.61 5.47
C ARG A 84 -0.71 33.18 5.56
N PHE A 85 0.00 32.21 4.99
CA PHE A 85 -0.45 30.84 4.91
C PHE A 85 0.78 29.93 4.79
N PHE A 86 0.97 29.02 5.74
CA PHE A 86 2.03 28.03 5.74
C PHE A 86 1.50 26.72 6.34
N ASP A 87 1.97 25.60 5.80
CA ASP A 87 1.69 24.26 6.30
C ASP A 87 3.00 23.61 6.76
N TYR A 88 2.99 22.95 7.92
CA TYR A 88 4.08 22.07 8.32
C TYR A 88 3.90 20.73 7.61
N THR A 89 4.68 20.49 6.54
CA THR A 89 4.42 19.37 5.63
C THR A 89 5.71 18.77 5.08
N GLY A 90 5.62 17.52 4.63
CA GLY A 90 6.68 16.87 3.89
C GLY A 90 6.57 17.13 2.39
N VAL A 91 7.66 17.55 1.75
CA VAL A 91 7.76 17.71 0.29
C VAL A 91 8.86 16.80 -0.23
N GLY A 92 8.53 16.01 -1.26
CA GLY A 92 9.50 15.16 -1.94
C GLY A 92 8.86 14.01 -2.73
N ASP A 93 9.69 13.28 -3.46
CA ASP A 93 9.29 12.07 -4.17
C ASP A 93 8.81 10.96 -3.21
N THR A 94 9.25 11.00 -1.94
CA THR A 94 8.85 10.05 -0.91
C THR A 94 7.34 10.10 -0.63
N VAL A 95 6.79 11.30 -0.45
CA VAL A 95 5.35 11.52 -0.20
C VAL A 95 4.52 11.10 -1.42
N ASN A 96 4.99 11.46 -2.62
CA ASN A 96 4.35 11.05 -3.87
C ASN A 96 4.38 9.53 -4.07
N THR A 97 5.45 8.86 -3.65
CA THR A 97 5.56 7.40 -3.73
C THR A 97 4.57 6.73 -2.79
N ALA A 98 4.48 7.16 -1.53
CA ALA A 98 3.49 6.63 -0.59
C ALA A 98 2.05 6.72 -1.14
N ALA A 99 1.67 7.88 -1.68
CA ALA A 99 0.35 8.07 -2.32
C ALA A 99 0.13 7.15 -3.53
N ARG A 100 1.17 6.86 -4.31
CA ARG A 100 1.06 5.91 -5.43
C ARG A 100 0.91 4.47 -4.97
N LEU A 101 1.57 4.08 -3.86
CA LEU A 101 1.38 2.76 -3.26
C LEU A 101 -0.04 2.61 -2.71
N GLU A 102 -0.60 3.67 -2.10
CA GLU A 102 -2.02 3.69 -1.70
C GLU A 102 -2.92 3.40 -2.90
N GLY A 103 -2.78 4.13 -4.01
CA GLY A 103 -3.58 3.89 -5.21
C GLY A 103 -3.33 2.52 -5.86
N ALA A 104 -2.11 1.97 -5.77
CA ALA A 104 -1.74 0.67 -6.32
C ALA A 104 -2.51 -0.49 -5.69
N ASN A 105 -2.87 -0.38 -4.40
CA ASN A 105 -3.68 -1.37 -3.70
C ASN A 105 -4.97 -1.72 -4.47
N LYS A 106 -5.63 -0.73 -5.09
CA LYS A 106 -6.85 -0.97 -5.88
C LYS A 106 -6.62 -1.94 -7.04
N TYR A 107 -5.48 -1.82 -7.70
CA TYR A 107 -5.12 -2.68 -8.82
C TYR A 107 -4.71 -4.07 -8.35
N LEU A 108 -3.96 -4.14 -7.24
CA LEU A 108 -3.47 -5.39 -6.67
C LEU A 108 -4.53 -6.16 -5.87
N GLY A 109 -5.63 -5.51 -5.52
CA GLY A 109 -6.66 -6.05 -4.63
C GLY A 109 -6.24 -6.09 -3.16
N THR A 110 -5.08 -5.55 -2.81
CA THR A 110 -4.59 -5.42 -1.44
C THR A 110 -5.22 -4.21 -0.75
N ARG A 111 -5.05 -4.10 0.58
CA ARG A 111 -5.45 -2.93 1.37
C ARG A 111 -4.27 -2.13 1.88
N ILE A 112 -3.18 -2.82 2.23
CA ILE A 112 -1.93 -2.18 2.61
C ILE A 112 -0.84 -2.56 1.61
N LEU A 113 -0.06 -1.57 1.19
CA LEU A 113 1.12 -1.78 0.35
C LEU A 113 2.29 -0.97 0.89
N VAL A 114 3.42 -1.63 1.08
CA VAL A 114 4.66 -1.01 1.56
C VAL A 114 5.80 -1.21 0.57
N SER A 115 6.71 -0.24 0.48
CA SER A 115 7.90 -0.36 -0.36
C SER A 115 8.94 -1.31 0.23
N GLU A 116 9.84 -1.80 -0.61
CA GLU A 116 11.03 -2.56 -0.19
C GLU A 116 11.87 -1.84 0.86
N THR A 117 11.91 -0.50 0.83
CA THR A 117 12.65 0.27 1.82
C THR A 117 12.03 0.17 3.21
N VAL A 118 10.70 0.10 3.32
CA VAL A 118 10.02 -0.14 4.60
C VAL A 118 10.23 -1.59 5.03
N ALA A 119 10.04 -2.53 4.10
CA ALA A 119 10.19 -3.96 4.34
C ALA A 119 11.59 -4.39 4.80
N ARG A 120 12.64 -3.69 4.33
CA ARG A 120 14.02 -3.96 4.73
C ARG A 120 14.32 -3.41 6.13
N ASP A 121 13.76 -2.26 6.46
CA ASP A 121 14.14 -1.50 7.65
C ASP A 121 13.16 -1.76 8.82
N GLY A 122 12.04 -2.45 8.58
CA GLY A 122 11.06 -2.87 9.57
C GLY A 122 10.39 -4.19 9.19
N ALA A 123 10.18 -5.05 10.18
CA ALA A 123 9.49 -6.33 10.06
C ALA A 123 9.17 -6.97 11.43
N ALA A 124 9.41 -6.29 12.55
CA ALA A 124 9.33 -6.90 13.87
C ALA A 124 7.89 -7.29 14.25
N ALA A 125 6.90 -6.53 13.76
CA ALA A 125 5.49 -6.68 14.14
C ALA A 125 4.63 -7.47 13.15
N CYS A 126 5.17 -7.90 12.00
CA CYS A 126 4.36 -8.43 10.91
C CYS A 126 5.13 -9.40 10.01
N VAL A 127 4.41 -10.18 9.21
CA VAL A 127 5.02 -10.89 8.07
C VAL A 127 4.75 -10.17 6.77
N LEU A 128 5.77 -10.12 5.92
CA LEU A 128 5.73 -9.36 4.67
C LEU A 128 5.54 -10.31 3.50
N ARG A 129 4.36 -10.22 2.87
CA ARG A 129 4.02 -10.97 1.68
C ARG A 129 4.48 -10.21 0.43
N PRO A 130 5.30 -10.77 -0.46
CA PRO A 130 5.64 -10.12 -1.72
C PRO A 130 4.39 -9.85 -2.58
N ALA A 131 4.19 -8.61 -3.02
CA ALA A 131 2.98 -8.23 -3.74
C ALA A 131 3.23 -8.06 -5.24
N ALA A 132 4.14 -7.17 -5.61
CA ALA A 132 4.49 -6.87 -7.00
C ALA A 132 5.77 -6.05 -7.10
N THR A 133 6.32 -5.96 -8.30
CA THR A 133 7.34 -4.97 -8.65
C THR A 133 6.68 -3.89 -9.51
N LEU A 134 6.63 -2.67 -8.99
CA LEU A 134 5.89 -1.56 -9.59
C LEU A 134 6.84 -0.56 -10.25
N VAL A 135 6.57 -0.19 -11.51
CA VAL A 135 7.21 0.96 -12.15
C VAL A 135 6.29 2.15 -11.97
N LEU A 136 6.67 3.07 -11.09
CA LEU A 136 5.87 4.25 -10.77
C LEU A 136 6.19 5.39 -11.74
N LYS A 137 5.14 6.10 -12.18
CA LYS A 137 5.29 7.26 -13.09
C LYS A 137 6.30 8.27 -12.53
N GLY A 138 7.36 8.56 -13.28
CA GLY A 138 8.39 9.52 -12.86
C GLY A 138 9.56 8.90 -12.09
N ARG A 139 9.56 7.56 -11.88
CA ARG A 139 10.76 6.81 -11.47
C ARG A 139 11.23 5.90 -12.61
N ALA A 140 12.54 5.85 -12.80
CA ALA A 140 13.17 4.96 -13.76
C ALA A 140 13.36 3.54 -13.21
N SER A 141 13.56 3.40 -11.89
CA SER A 141 13.71 2.12 -11.22
C SER A 141 12.36 1.53 -10.83
N ALA A 142 12.25 0.22 -10.99
CA ALA A 142 11.13 -0.53 -10.46
C ALA A 142 11.27 -0.66 -8.92
N LEU A 143 10.14 -0.64 -8.22
CA LEU A 143 10.06 -0.69 -6.77
C LEU A 143 9.38 -1.99 -6.35
N ALA A 144 10.11 -2.87 -5.67
CA ALA A 144 9.49 -4.04 -5.06
C ALA A 144 8.56 -3.60 -3.92
N CYS A 145 7.39 -4.23 -3.85
CA CYS A 145 6.32 -3.88 -2.93
C CYS A 145 5.81 -5.12 -2.21
N PHE A 146 5.40 -4.93 -0.96
CA PHE A 146 4.98 -5.98 -0.05
C PHE A 146 3.64 -5.62 0.57
N GLU A 147 2.84 -6.64 0.86
CA GLU A 147 1.65 -6.54 1.71
C GLU A 147 2.04 -6.99 3.13
N PRO A 148 2.00 -6.11 4.14
CA PRO A 148 2.16 -6.53 5.52
C PRO A 148 0.93 -7.30 5.99
N ARG A 149 1.18 -8.38 6.71
CA ARG A 149 0.18 -9.30 7.25
C ARG A 149 0.39 -9.44 8.76
N PRO A 150 -0.67 -9.66 9.55
CA PRO A 150 -0.54 -9.98 10.97
C PRO A 150 0.49 -11.09 11.21
N ALA A 151 1.28 -10.99 12.29
CA ALA A 151 2.34 -11.96 12.58
C ALA A 151 1.81 -13.41 12.75
N GLU A 152 0.55 -13.58 13.11
CA GLU A 152 -0.17 -14.87 13.15
C GLU A 152 -0.30 -15.55 11.77
N ASP A 153 -0.25 -14.80 10.67
CA ASP A 153 -0.23 -15.37 9.32
C ASP A 153 1.12 -16.05 9.00
N ALA A 154 2.15 -15.89 9.84
CA ALA A 154 3.50 -16.42 9.59
C ALA A 154 3.55 -17.94 9.37
N GLN A 155 2.73 -18.68 10.11
CA GLN A 155 2.65 -20.15 10.01
C GLN A 155 1.51 -20.61 9.09
N ALA A 156 0.82 -19.69 8.44
CA ALA A 156 -0.31 -20.05 7.58
C ALA A 156 0.19 -20.75 6.31
N GLU A 157 -0.34 -21.95 6.06
CA GLU A 157 0.05 -22.78 4.91
C GLU A 157 -0.15 -22.06 3.58
N TRP A 158 -1.25 -21.30 3.45
CA TRP A 158 -1.54 -20.52 2.24
C TRP A 158 -0.48 -19.44 1.97
N LEU A 159 0.12 -18.85 3.01
CA LEU A 159 1.13 -17.79 2.86
C LEU A 159 2.47 -18.39 2.40
N ALA A 160 2.86 -19.53 2.98
CA ALA A 160 4.03 -20.28 2.53
C ALA A 160 3.87 -20.77 1.07
N ALA A 161 2.71 -21.34 0.74
CA ALA A 161 2.37 -21.73 -0.63
C ALA A 161 2.42 -20.52 -1.58
N TYR A 162 1.90 -19.36 -1.15
CA TYR A 162 1.93 -18.14 -1.95
C TYR A 162 3.35 -17.64 -2.19
N ALA A 163 4.21 -17.63 -1.17
CA ALA A 163 5.61 -17.22 -1.33
C ALA A 163 6.33 -18.12 -2.36
N ALA A 164 6.09 -19.42 -2.30
CA ALA A 164 6.62 -20.38 -3.26
C ALA A 164 6.04 -20.17 -4.68
N ALA A 165 4.75 -19.86 -4.82
CA ALA A 165 4.13 -19.54 -6.11
C ALA A 165 4.69 -18.23 -6.69
N PHE A 166 4.82 -17.19 -5.86
CA PHE A 166 5.36 -15.90 -6.24
C PHE A 166 6.79 -16.01 -6.76
N ALA A 167 7.63 -16.84 -6.12
CA ALA A 167 9.00 -17.13 -6.53
C ALA A 167 9.11 -17.72 -7.97
N ARG A 168 8.03 -18.30 -8.50
CA ARG A 168 7.96 -18.88 -9.85
C ARG A 168 7.40 -17.93 -10.93
N LEU A 169 6.90 -16.75 -10.56
CA LEU A 169 6.24 -15.83 -11.52
C LEU A 169 7.11 -15.41 -12.72
N ASP A 170 8.44 -15.35 -12.58
CA ASP A 170 9.33 -14.99 -13.68
C ASP A 170 9.54 -16.12 -14.69
N ALA A 171 9.22 -17.36 -14.33
CA ALA A 171 9.42 -18.53 -15.18
C ALA A 171 8.33 -18.72 -16.25
N HIS A 172 7.22 -17.95 -16.19
CA HIS A 172 6.06 -18.07 -17.12
C HIS A 172 5.64 -19.54 -17.39
N SER A 173 5.75 -20.40 -16.38
CA SER A 173 5.57 -21.85 -16.52
C SER A 173 4.18 -22.29 -16.04
N GLU A 174 3.70 -23.41 -16.59
CA GLU A 174 2.51 -24.12 -16.10
C GLU A 174 2.60 -24.42 -14.59
N GLU A 175 3.81 -24.61 -14.07
CA GLU A 175 4.09 -24.80 -12.64
C GLU A 175 3.71 -23.58 -11.80
N ALA A 176 3.92 -22.35 -12.31
CA ALA A 176 3.51 -21.14 -11.59
C ALA A 176 1.99 -21.06 -11.52
N GLN A 177 1.28 -21.40 -12.60
CA GLN A 177 -0.17 -21.44 -12.63
C GLN A 177 -0.71 -22.46 -11.60
N ALA A 178 -0.22 -23.70 -11.66
CA ALA A 178 -0.62 -24.76 -10.72
C ALA A 178 -0.33 -24.38 -9.26
N ALA A 179 0.78 -23.68 -9.01
CA ALA A 179 1.11 -23.19 -7.66
C ALA A 179 0.10 -22.14 -7.15
N PHE A 180 -0.35 -21.20 -8.00
CA PHE A 180 -1.39 -20.24 -7.59
C PHE A 180 -2.77 -20.89 -7.45
N GLU A 181 -3.10 -21.91 -8.24
CA GLU A 181 -4.33 -22.68 -8.05
C GLU A 181 -4.32 -23.42 -6.70
N ALA A 182 -3.18 -23.96 -6.28
CA ALA A 182 -3.01 -24.55 -4.94
C ALA A 182 -3.17 -23.50 -3.81
N VAL A 183 -2.66 -22.27 -4.01
CA VAL A 183 -2.88 -21.18 -3.05
C VAL A 183 -4.36 -20.86 -2.92
N LEU A 184 -5.09 -20.76 -4.03
CA LEU A 184 -6.53 -20.47 -4.02
C LEU A 184 -7.36 -21.65 -3.48
N ALA A 185 -6.87 -22.88 -3.53
CA ALA A 185 -7.50 -24.00 -2.83
C ALA A 185 -7.43 -23.83 -1.29
N LEU A 186 -6.33 -23.26 -0.77
CA LEU A 186 -6.15 -22.98 0.65
C LEU A 186 -6.81 -21.66 1.10
N LYS A 187 -6.83 -20.65 0.21
CA LYS A 187 -7.42 -19.33 0.46
C LYS A 187 -8.19 -18.83 -0.77
N PRO A 188 -9.46 -19.26 -0.95
CA PRO A 188 -10.23 -19.00 -2.18
C PRO A 188 -10.45 -17.53 -2.51
N ASP A 189 -10.62 -16.69 -1.49
CA ASP A 189 -10.94 -15.26 -1.66
C ASP A 189 -9.71 -14.36 -1.67
N ASP A 190 -8.52 -14.91 -1.91
CA ASP A 190 -7.29 -14.10 -1.94
C ASP A 190 -7.18 -13.30 -3.26
N PRO A 191 -7.31 -11.96 -3.22
CA PRO A 191 -7.40 -11.17 -4.43
C PRO A 191 -6.06 -11.10 -5.18
N LEU A 192 -4.94 -11.16 -4.46
CA LEU A 192 -3.61 -11.02 -5.03
C LEU A 192 -3.14 -12.31 -5.70
N ALA A 193 -3.43 -13.48 -5.12
CA ALA A 193 -3.23 -14.77 -5.74
C ALA A 193 -4.08 -14.92 -7.01
N ASN A 194 -5.35 -14.51 -6.95
CA ASN A 194 -6.23 -14.53 -8.12
C ASN A 194 -5.73 -13.61 -9.24
N LEU A 195 -5.26 -12.40 -8.89
CA LEU A 195 -4.66 -11.48 -9.86
C LEU A 195 -3.46 -12.10 -10.59
N HIS A 196 -2.54 -12.71 -9.86
CA HIS A 196 -1.35 -13.33 -10.43
C HIS A 196 -1.72 -14.53 -11.32
N LEU A 197 -2.67 -15.35 -10.89
CA LEU A 197 -3.20 -16.47 -11.67
C LEU A 197 -3.81 -16.01 -13.00
N GLU A 198 -4.66 -14.98 -12.96
CA GLU A 198 -5.30 -14.43 -14.15
C GLU A 198 -4.28 -13.82 -15.12
N ARG A 199 -3.22 -13.20 -14.61
CA ARG A 199 -2.11 -12.68 -15.44
C ARG A 199 -1.33 -13.80 -16.13
N LEU A 200 -1.03 -14.88 -15.41
CA LEU A 200 -0.36 -16.05 -15.96
C LEU A 200 -1.18 -16.67 -17.09
N ARG A 201 -2.49 -16.84 -16.89
CA ARG A 201 -3.43 -17.35 -17.92
C ARG A 201 -3.50 -16.47 -19.17
N ARG A 202 -3.24 -15.17 -19.03
CA ARG A 202 -3.18 -14.20 -20.15
C ARG A 202 -1.79 -14.07 -20.78
N GLY A 203 -0.76 -14.73 -20.24
CA GLY A 203 0.62 -14.60 -20.71
C GLY A 203 1.27 -13.24 -20.41
N GLU A 204 0.75 -12.47 -19.45
CA GLU A 204 1.31 -11.17 -19.06
C GLU A 204 2.57 -11.33 -18.19
N LYS A 205 3.51 -10.37 -18.24
CA LYS A 205 4.67 -10.32 -17.33
C LYS A 205 4.18 -10.18 -15.89
N ALA A 206 4.13 -11.28 -15.15
CA ALA A 206 3.29 -11.39 -13.98
C ALA A 206 3.80 -10.58 -12.76
N ARG A 207 5.12 -10.37 -12.63
CA ARG A 207 5.71 -9.54 -11.55
C ARG A 207 5.65 -8.03 -11.80
N HIS A 208 5.61 -7.61 -13.06
CA HIS A 208 5.77 -6.20 -13.44
C HIS A 208 4.43 -5.56 -13.75
N SER A 209 3.98 -4.65 -12.88
CA SER A 209 2.78 -3.87 -13.14
C SER A 209 3.14 -2.46 -13.59
N PRO A 210 2.83 -2.04 -14.83
CA PRO A 210 2.88 -0.64 -15.19
C PRO A 210 1.70 0.05 -14.52
N LEU A 211 1.95 0.75 -13.40
CA LEU A 211 0.99 1.72 -12.89
C LEU A 211 1.07 2.97 -13.77
N ALA A 212 0.42 2.89 -14.93
CA ALA A 212 0.08 4.05 -15.73
C ALA A 212 -0.92 4.88 -14.92
N GLY A 213 -0.42 5.90 -14.24
CA GLY A 213 -1.24 6.82 -13.45
C GLY A 213 -2.47 7.29 -14.23
N ASN A 214 -3.64 7.09 -13.64
CA ASN A 214 -4.96 7.52 -14.09
C ASN A 214 -5.27 7.34 -15.59
N ARG A 215 -6.01 6.28 -15.93
CA ARG A 215 -7.04 6.41 -16.97
C ARG A 215 -8.22 7.20 -16.41
N GLN A 216 -8.04 8.51 -16.27
CA GLN A 216 -9.12 9.49 -16.35
C GLN A 216 -8.73 10.47 -17.45
N SER A 217 -8.87 10.06 -18.71
CA SER A 217 -9.01 10.98 -19.82
C SER A 217 -10.44 11.52 -19.84
N GLY A 218 -10.75 12.39 -18.87
CA GLY A 218 -11.82 13.39 -19.04
C GLY A 218 -11.26 14.55 -19.87
N PRO A 219 -12.07 15.25 -20.68
CA PRO A 219 -11.55 16.26 -21.59
C PRO A 219 -10.88 17.39 -20.81
N ASP A 220 -9.65 17.69 -21.22
CA ASP A 220 -8.81 18.81 -20.79
C ASP A 220 -9.56 20.14 -20.94
N LYS A 221 -10.22 20.59 -19.87
CA LYS A 221 -10.77 21.95 -19.78
C LYS A 221 -9.73 22.86 -19.13
N ARG A 222 -8.63 23.12 -19.85
CA ARG A 222 -7.80 24.32 -19.65
C ARG A 222 -8.67 25.56 -19.87
N ARG A 223 -9.31 26.06 -18.81
CA ARG A 223 -9.83 27.44 -18.77
C ARG A 223 -8.66 28.37 -18.54
N ARG A 224 -8.26 29.04 -19.61
CA ARG A 224 -7.39 30.20 -19.60
C ARG A 224 -8.16 31.32 -18.87
N TRP A 225 -7.63 31.84 -17.76
CA TRP A 225 -8.17 33.04 -17.13
C TRP A 225 -7.67 34.24 -17.94
N THR A 226 -8.60 34.99 -18.52
CA THR A 226 -8.42 36.41 -18.90
C THR A 226 -8.92 37.27 -17.77
#